data_AF-A0A7R9TPL1-F1
#
_entry.id   AF-A0A7R9TPL1-F1
#
_cell.length_a   1.000
_cell.length_b   1.000
_cell.length_c   1.000
_cell.angle_alpha   90.00
_cell.angle_beta   90.00
_cell.angle_gamma   90.00
#
_symmetry.space_group_name_H-M   'P 1'
#
loop_
_entity.id
_entity.type
_entity.pdbx_description
1 polymer ?
#
loop_
_entity_poly.entity_id
_entity_poly.type
_entity_poly.pdbx_seq_one_letter_code
_entity_poly.pdbx_strand_id
1 'polypeptide(L)'
;KKKMLNVREKLSLMQQLEARKIREESDKFGKQVEDFRTMFQKTAPVTVAASTIKVDDVRPAYDILDHFHHGEKDDKFIFGSLSTIATEASALNEKQELFELHVSDYLALQRSAEDLAFLKALWDMASSVIFTFDSWNITLWNAIDVEFLMDETKKLAKEVKMLPKGCRAYDLYKILEDQVKALLTSLPLVSELHHPSMRERHWKQLMKATGRHFVMDDKFSLGDLL
;
A
#
# COMPACT_ATOMS: atom_id res chain seq x y z
N LYS A 1 34.29 -55.23 -10.04
CA LYS A 1 33.03 -55.06 -10.82
C LYS A 1 31.76 -55.22 -9.96
N LYS A 2 31.48 -56.37 -9.30
CA LYS A 2 30.27 -56.55 -8.45
C LYS A 2 30.06 -55.52 -7.32
N LYS A 3 31.11 -55.16 -6.57
CA LYS A 3 31.02 -54.12 -5.51
C LYS A 3 30.61 -52.75 -6.05
N MET A 4 31.14 -52.36 -7.21
CA MET A 4 30.82 -51.08 -7.88
C MET A 4 29.37 -51.06 -8.38
N LEU A 5 28.87 -52.17 -8.92
CA LEU A 5 27.47 -52.33 -9.34
C LEU A 5 26.51 -52.21 -8.14
N ASN A 6 26.79 -52.91 -7.03
CA ASN A 6 25.97 -52.82 -5.82
C ASN A 6 25.98 -51.42 -5.19
N VAL A 7 27.11 -50.71 -5.25
CA VAL A 7 27.19 -49.31 -4.76
C VAL A 7 26.38 -48.39 -5.67
N ARG A 8 26.43 -48.58 -7.00
CA ARG A 8 25.63 -47.80 -7.96
C ARG A 8 24.13 -48.00 -7.78
N GLU A 9 23.67 -49.23 -7.56
CA GLU A 9 22.26 -49.52 -7.28
C GLU A 9 21.79 -48.88 -5.97
N LYS A 10 22.58 -48.99 -4.89
CA LYS A 10 22.25 -48.35 -3.61
C LYS A 10 22.18 -46.83 -3.73
N LEU A 11 23.14 -46.23 -4.42
CA LEU A 11 23.16 -44.77 -4.67
C LEU A 11 21.95 -44.34 -5.49
N SER A 12 21.63 -45.08 -6.55
CA SER A 12 20.45 -44.79 -7.38
C SER A 12 19.15 -44.85 -6.58
N LEU A 13 18.99 -45.85 -5.70
CA LEU A 13 17.80 -45.98 -4.86
C LEU A 13 17.71 -44.85 -3.82
N MET A 14 18.84 -44.44 -3.23
CA MET A 14 18.87 -43.28 -2.33
C MET A 14 18.53 -41.97 -3.05
N GLN A 15 19.06 -41.76 -4.26
CA GLN A 15 18.74 -40.58 -5.09
C GLN A 15 17.26 -40.54 -5.46
N GLN A 16 16.66 -41.67 -5.81
CA GLN A 16 15.21 -41.75 -6.10
C GLN A 16 14.36 -41.45 -4.87
N LEU A 17 14.75 -41.96 -3.68
CA LEU A 17 14.06 -41.65 -2.44
C LEU A 17 14.14 -40.16 -2.09
N GLU A 18 15.30 -39.55 -2.27
CA GLU A 18 15.50 -38.13 -1.98
C GLU A 18 14.76 -37.24 -2.98
N ALA A 19 14.82 -37.55 -4.28
CA ALA A 19 14.04 -36.89 -5.31
C ALA A 19 12.53 -36.92 -5.03
N ARG A 20 12.02 -38.04 -4.51
CA ARG A 20 10.62 -38.16 -4.09
C ARG A 20 10.31 -37.24 -2.91
N LYS A 21 11.17 -37.18 -1.89
CA LYS A 21 10.98 -36.25 -0.76
C LYS A 21 10.98 -34.80 -1.20
N ILE A 22 11.90 -34.40 -2.07
CA ILE A 22 11.98 -33.02 -2.60
C ILE A 22 10.68 -32.66 -3.34
N ARG A 23 10.12 -33.61 -4.12
CA ARG A 23 8.82 -33.41 -4.78
C ARG A 23 7.69 -33.23 -3.76
N GLU A 24 7.61 -34.10 -2.75
CA GLU A 24 6.61 -34.00 -1.69
C GLU A 24 6.75 -32.71 -0.85
N GLU A 25 7.98 -32.22 -0.64
CA GLU A 25 8.28 -30.93 0.01
C GLU A 25 7.83 -29.76 -0.86
N SER A 26 8.11 -29.78 -2.17
CA SER A 26 7.66 -28.76 -3.13
C SER A 26 6.15 -28.68 -3.25
N ASP A 27 5.45 -29.81 -3.28
CA ASP A 27 3.98 -29.82 -3.33
C ASP A 27 3.36 -29.19 -2.06
N LYS A 28 3.93 -29.51 -0.89
CA LYS A 28 3.50 -28.91 0.39
C LYS A 28 3.80 -27.41 0.45
N PHE A 29 4.99 -27.02 0.00
CA PHE A 29 5.39 -25.63 -0.03
C PHE A 29 4.54 -24.82 -1.02
N GLY A 30 4.18 -25.38 -2.17
CA GLY A 30 3.24 -24.77 -3.10
C GLY A 30 1.89 -24.43 -2.43
N LYS A 31 1.38 -25.34 -1.60
CA LYS A 31 0.17 -25.06 -0.79
C LYS A 31 0.40 -23.95 0.25
N GLN A 32 1.54 -23.96 0.93
CA GLN A 32 1.92 -22.90 1.89
C GLN A 32 1.96 -21.52 1.22
N VAL A 33 2.45 -21.42 -0.02
CA VAL A 33 2.48 -20.16 -0.77
C VAL A 33 1.06 -19.66 -1.10
N GLU A 34 0.14 -20.55 -1.47
CA GLU A 34 -1.27 -20.19 -1.71
C GLU A 34 -1.98 -19.76 -0.42
N ASP A 35 -1.72 -20.45 0.69
CA ASP A 35 -2.26 -20.10 2.01
C ASP A 35 -1.71 -18.74 2.47
N PHE A 36 -0.43 -18.46 2.23
CA PHE A 36 0.17 -17.14 2.46
C PHE A 36 -0.51 -16.06 1.63
N ARG A 37 -0.74 -16.29 0.34
CA ARG A 37 -1.43 -15.32 -0.52
C ARG A 37 -2.85 -15.03 -0.02
N THR A 38 -3.56 -16.06 0.44
CA THR A 38 -4.89 -15.90 1.03
C THR A 38 -4.84 -15.06 2.31
N MET A 39 -3.83 -15.27 3.16
CA MET A 39 -3.62 -14.47 4.38
C MET A 39 -3.26 -13.01 4.06
N PHE A 40 -2.39 -12.81 3.07
CA PHE A 40 -2.02 -11.50 2.55
C PHE A 40 -3.26 -10.73 2.07
N GLN A 41 -4.07 -11.31 1.19
CA GLN A 41 -5.26 -10.64 0.64
C GLN A 41 -6.29 -10.25 1.71
N LYS A 42 -6.37 -11.00 2.82
CA LYS A 42 -7.29 -10.70 3.94
C LYS A 42 -6.78 -9.64 4.90
N THR A 43 -5.46 -9.53 5.05
CA THR A 43 -4.82 -8.70 6.08
C THR A 43 -4.23 -7.42 5.51
N ALA A 44 -3.89 -7.41 4.22
CA ALA A 44 -3.29 -6.29 3.55
C ALA A 44 -4.18 -5.03 3.66
N PRO A 45 -3.58 -3.84 3.88
CA PRO A 45 -4.32 -2.60 4.01
C PRO A 45 -4.76 -2.09 2.62
N VAL A 46 -5.76 -2.76 2.05
CA VAL A 46 -6.30 -2.48 0.70
C VAL A 46 -7.43 -1.43 0.71
N THR A 47 -8.01 -1.20 1.88
CA THR A 47 -9.12 -0.28 2.12
C THR A 47 -8.96 0.42 3.47
N VAL A 48 -9.51 1.62 3.59
CA VAL A 48 -9.76 2.28 4.87
C VAL A 48 -11.22 2.14 5.27
N ALA A 49 -11.50 2.10 6.59
CA ALA A 49 -12.87 1.95 7.09
C ALA A 49 -13.73 3.20 6.83
N ALA A 50 -13.10 4.37 6.70
CA ALA A 50 -13.76 5.62 6.39
C ALA A 50 -13.70 5.93 4.88
N SER A 51 -14.63 6.76 4.38
CA SER A 51 -14.62 7.25 2.99
C SER A 51 -13.48 8.25 2.70
N THR A 52 -12.55 8.45 3.63
CA THR A 52 -11.45 9.40 3.56
C THR A 52 -10.28 8.83 4.35
N ILE A 53 -9.07 8.93 3.80
CA ILE A 53 -7.84 8.45 4.45
C ILE A 53 -7.35 9.56 5.39
N LYS A 54 -7.08 9.22 6.65
CA LYS A 54 -6.58 10.16 7.66
C LYS A 54 -5.15 9.86 8.04
N VAL A 55 -4.50 10.80 8.72
CA VAL A 55 -3.15 10.64 9.26
C VAL A 55 -3.05 9.39 10.15
N ASP A 56 -4.08 9.13 10.95
CA ASP A 56 -4.15 7.98 11.87
C ASP A 56 -4.16 6.62 11.16
N ASP A 57 -4.59 6.58 9.89
CA ASP A 57 -4.65 5.34 9.10
C ASP A 57 -3.28 4.94 8.53
N VAL A 58 -2.34 5.90 8.43
CA VAL A 58 -1.06 5.72 7.75
C VAL A 58 -0.15 4.78 8.53
N ARG A 59 0.01 5.00 9.84
CA ARG A 59 0.95 4.21 10.66
C ARG A 59 0.57 2.73 10.73
N PRO A 60 -0.69 2.35 11.04
CA PRO A 60 -1.09 0.95 11.06
C PRO A 60 -0.94 0.25 9.71
N ALA A 61 -1.15 0.97 8.61
CA ALA A 61 -0.95 0.42 7.27
C ALA A 61 0.51 0.06 7.02
N TYR A 62 1.45 0.95 7.37
CA TYR A 62 2.88 0.66 7.27
C TYR A 62 3.31 -0.50 8.18
N ASP A 63 2.83 -0.57 9.41
CA ASP A 63 3.18 -1.67 10.32
C ASP A 63 2.80 -3.04 9.72
N ILE A 64 1.67 -3.12 9.00
CA ILE A 64 1.26 -4.33 8.29
C ILE A 64 2.16 -4.59 7.06
N LEU A 65 2.44 -3.58 6.24
CA LEU A 65 3.27 -3.72 5.04
C LEU A 65 4.71 -4.11 5.37
N ASP A 66 5.30 -3.49 6.39
CA ASP A 66 6.65 -3.77 6.87
C ASP A 66 6.74 -5.20 7.41
N HIS A 67 5.71 -5.66 8.13
CA HIS A 67 5.64 -7.04 8.56
C HIS A 67 5.56 -8.02 7.37
N PHE A 68 4.73 -7.72 6.35
CA PHE A 68 4.71 -8.55 5.14
C PHE A 68 6.01 -8.52 4.35
N HIS A 69 6.81 -7.45 4.46
CA HIS A 69 8.09 -7.33 3.78
C HIS A 69 9.22 -8.07 4.52
N HIS A 70 9.36 -7.87 5.82
CA HIS A 70 10.51 -8.34 6.62
C HIS A 70 10.16 -8.81 8.05
N GLY A 71 8.88 -8.98 8.38
CA GLY A 71 8.43 -9.48 9.68
C GLY A 71 8.80 -10.94 9.95
N GLU A 72 8.91 -11.27 11.23
CA GLU A 72 9.10 -12.64 11.72
C GLU A 72 7.77 -13.38 11.88
N LYS A 73 7.82 -14.71 12.02
CA LYS A 73 6.64 -15.53 12.27
C LYS A 73 6.06 -15.18 13.64
N ASP A 74 4.77 -14.89 13.68
CA ASP A 74 4.00 -14.57 14.90
C ASP A 74 2.60 -15.20 14.82
N ASP A 75 1.84 -15.16 15.92
CA ASP A 75 0.48 -15.70 16.04
C ASP A 75 -0.45 -15.18 14.93
N LYS A 76 -0.24 -13.93 14.50
CA LYS A 76 -1.00 -13.29 13.41
C LYS A 76 -0.42 -13.58 12.01
N PHE A 77 0.90 -13.68 11.90
CA PHE A 77 1.62 -13.85 10.64
C PHE A 77 2.34 -15.19 10.62
N ILE A 78 1.55 -16.26 10.59
CA ILE A 78 2.01 -17.64 10.76
C ILE A 78 3.05 -18.09 9.72
N PHE A 79 3.05 -17.47 8.53
CA PHE A 79 3.97 -17.79 7.45
C PHE A 79 5.20 -16.87 7.42
N GLY A 80 5.25 -15.84 8.29
CA GLY A 80 6.31 -14.83 8.32
C GLY A 80 6.13 -13.80 7.22
N SER A 81 7.24 -13.37 6.64
CA SER A 81 7.26 -12.36 5.58
C SER A 81 7.44 -12.95 4.18
N LEU A 82 7.20 -12.11 3.18
CA LEU A 82 7.50 -12.38 1.79
C LEU A 82 8.98 -12.75 1.61
N SER A 83 9.89 -12.06 2.32
CA SER A 83 11.32 -12.39 2.28
C SER A 83 11.60 -13.79 2.81
N THR A 84 10.96 -14.19 3.92
CA THR A 84 11.10 -15.55 4.47
C THR A 84 10.66 -16.61 3.47
N ILE A 85 9.46 -16.46 2.89
CA ILE A 85 8.91 -17.42 1.92
C ILE A 85 9.74 -17.43 0.63
N ALA A 86 10.25 -16.28 0.18
CA ALA A 86 11.13 -16.21 -0.98
C ALA A 86 12.47 -16.94 -0.74
N THR A 87 13.05 -16.84 0.46
CA THR A 87 14.23 -17.63 0.82
C THR A 87 13.93 -19.12 0.87
N GLU A 88 12.81 -19.53 1.47
CA GLU A 88 12.36 -20.93 1.48
C GLU A 88 12.15 -21.46 0.05
N ALA A 89 11.55 -20.67 -0.84
CA ALA A 89 11.34 -20.99 -2.26
C ALA A 89 12.68 -21.17 -3.00
N SER A 90 13.63 -20.25 -2.83
CA SER A 90 14.96 -20.33 -3.45
C SER A 90 15.71 -21.59 -3.03
N ALA A 91 15.73 -21.88 -1.73
CA ALA A 91 16.38 -23.08 -1.19
C ALA A 91 15.76 -24.37 -1.74
N LEU A 92 14.43 -24.38 -1.95
CA LEU A 92 13.74 -25.55 -2.51
C LEU A 92 14.00 -25.69 -4.01
N ASN A 93 14.06 -24.58 -4.75
CA ASN A 93 14.40 -24.57 -6.17
C ASN A 93 15.84 -25.06 -6.40
N GLU A 94 16.80 -24.64 -5.56
CA GLU A 94 18.18 -25.15 -5.59
C GLU A 94 18.24 -26.68 -5.38
N LYS A 95 17.44 -27.22 -4.45
CA LYS A 95 17.32 -28.69 -4.27
C LYS A 95 16.72 -29.36 -5.50
N GLN A 96 15.71 -28.76 -6.13
CA GLN A 96 15.09 -29.30 -7.34
C GLN A 96 16.10 -29.34 -8.51
N GLU A 97 16.85 -28.27 -8.72
CA GLU A 97 17.89 -28.18 -9.74
C GLU A 97 18.98 -29.22 -9.52
N LEU A 98 19.47 -29.37 -8.27
CA LEU A 98 20.52 -30.33 -7.93
C LEU A 98 20.14 -31.79 -8.25
N PHE A 99 18.85 -32.11 -8.17
CA PHE A 99 18.30 -33.44 -8.47
C PHE A 99 17.68 -33.54 -9.86
N GLU A 100 17.88 -32.53 -10.73
CA GLU A 100 17.34 -32.47 -12.09
C GLU A 100 15.81 -32.65 -12.13
N LEU A 101 15.13 -32.12 -11.11
CA LEU A 101 13.68 -32.09 -11.02
C LEU A 101 13.11 -30.84 -11.68
N HIS A 102 11.81 -30.86 -11.97
CA HIS A 102 11.10 -29.67 -12.43
C HIS A 102 11.11 -28.60 -11.32
N VAL A 103 11.60 -27.41 -11.65
CA VAL A 103 11.64 -26.25 -10.74
C VAL A 103 10.29 -25.56 -10.75
N SER A 104 9.76 -25.26 -9.57
CA SER A 104 8.44 -24.63 -9.42
C SER A 104 8.55 -23.10 -9.42
N ASP A 105 7.68 -22.43 -10.19
CA ASP A 105 7.71 -20.95 -10.35
C ASP A 105 6.96 -20.18 -9.26
N TYR A 106 6.19 -20.86 -8.40
CA TYR A 106 5.39 -20.30 -7.30
C TYR A 106 4.69 -18.96 -7.64
N LEU A 107 3.84 -18.95 -8.67
CA LEU A 107 3.19 -17.73 -9.20
C LEU A 107 2.45 -16.90 -8.14
N ALA A 108 1.86 -17.53 -7.13
CA ALA A 108 1.20 -16.83 -6.03
C ALA A 108 2.19 -15.98 -5.20
N LEU A 109 3.44 -16.42 -5.04
CA LEU A 109 4.49 -15.64 -4.38
C LEU A 109 4.86 -14.40 -5.19
N GLN A 110 5.08 -14.57 -6.50
CA GLN A 110 5.40 -13.46 -7.40
C GLN A 110 4.30 -12.40 -7.41
N ARG A 111 3.03 -12.82 -7.52
CA ARG A 111 1.89 -11.91 -7.46
C ARG A 111 1.78 -11.22 -6.10
N SER A 112 2.08 -11.90 -4.99
CA SER A 112 2.05 -11.27 -3.66
C SER A 112 3.16 -10.24 -3.50
N ALA A 113 4.32 -10.46 -4.13
CA ALA A 113 5.40 -9.47 -4.19
C ALA A 113 5.00 -8.22 -4.98
N GLU A 114 4.36 -8.40 -6.13
CA GLU A 114 3.82 -7.29 -6.95
C GLU A 114 2.75 -6.51 -6.19
N ASP A 115 1.79 -7.21 -5.58
CA ASP A 115 0.71 -6.60 -4.80
C ASP A 115 1.27 -5.80 -3.61
N LEU A 116 2.28 -6.33 -2.90
CA LEU A 116 2.96 -5.62 -1.82
C LEU A 116 3.65 -4.33 -2.32
N ALA A 117 4.33 -4.39 -3.47
CA ALA A 117 4.98 -3.23 -4.06
C ALA A 117 3.95 -2.14 -4.48
N PHE A 118 2.81 -2.54 -5.04
CA PHE A 118 1.73 -1.62 -5.37
C PHE A 118 1.12 -0.97 -4.14
N LEU A 119 0.86 -1.75 -3.08
CA LEU A 119 0.32 -1.21 -1.84
C LEU A 119 1.30 -0.26 -1.16
N LYS A 120 2.61 -0.58 -1.16
CA LYS A 120 3.64 0.32 -0.63
C LYS A 120 3.65 1.65 -1.39
N ALA A 121 3.69 1.61 -2.72
CA ALA A 121 3.67 2.83 -3.53
C ALA A 121 2.38 3.66 -3.31
N LEU A 122 1.25 2.99 -3.12
CA LEU A 122 -0.03 3.64 -2.89
C LEU A 122 -0.10 4.32 -1.51
N TRP A 123 0.37 3.64 -0.46
CA TRP A 123 0.44 4.20 0.90
C TRP A 123 1.49 5.31 1.01
N ASP A 124 2.61 5.22 0.28
CA ASP A 124 3.58 6.32 0.15
C ASP A 124 2.94 7.57 -0.45
N MET A 125 2.22 7.42 -1.55
CA MET A 125 1.51 8.54 -2.15
C MET A 125 0.39 9.06 -1.25
N ALA A 126 -0.37 8.16 -0.61
CA ALA A 126 -1.43 8.55 0.32
C ALA A 126 -0.88 9.34 1.50
N SER A 127 0.20 8.88 2.13
CA SER A 127 0.86 9.59 3.23
C SER A 127 1.32 10.99 2.79
N SER A 128 1.99 11.11 1.63
CA SER A 128 2.43 12.40 1.09
C SER A 128 1.27 13.38 0.94
N VAL A 129 0.18 12.94 0.32
CA VAL A 129 -1.04 13.73 0.12
C VAL A 129 -1.67 14.14 1.46
N ILE A 130 -1.86 13.20 2.37
CA ILE A 130 -2.55 13.44 3.65
C ILE A 130 -1.74 14.37 4.56
N PHE A 131 -0.43 14.13 4.71
CA PHE A 131 0.42 15.01 5.52
C PHE A 131 0.53 16.40 4.92
N THR A 132 0.57 16.51 3.59
CA THR A 132 0.54 17.82 2.91
C THR A 132 -0.75 18.56 3.23
N PHE A 133 -1.90 17.90 3.11
CA PHE A 133 -3.20 18.51 3.40
C PHE A 133 -3.40 18.84 4.88
N ASP A 134 -2.95 17.97 5.78
CA ASP A 134 -2.99 18.24 7.22
C ASP A 134 -2.18 19.49 7.59
N SER A 135 -1.01 19.67 6.94
CA SER A 135 -0.20 20.88 7.12
C SER A 135 -0.91 22.16 6.62
N TRP A 136 -1.74 22.05 5.58
CA TRP A 136 -2.51 23.18 5.06
C TRP A 136 -3.71 23.49 5.95
N ASN A 137 -4.34 22.48 6.54
CA ASN A 137 -5.50 22.65 7.44
C ASN A 137 -5.17 23.50 8.68
N ILE A 138 -3.92 23.47 9.14
CA ILE A 138 -3.45 24.30 10.27
C ILE A 138 -2.94 25.69 9.84
N THR A 139 -2.91 26.00 8.54
CA THR A 139 -2.45 27.30 8.04
C THR A 139 -3.52 28.36 8.29
N LEU A 140 -3.13 29.43 8.98
CA LEU A 140 -4.01 30.57 9.29
C LEU A 140 -4.49 31.24 8.01
N TRP A 141 -5.75 31.69 8.02
CA TRP A 141 -6.42 32.27 6.85
C TRP A 141 -5.64 33.41 6.20
N ASN A 142 -5.04 34.29 7.00
CA ASN A 142 -4.27 35.44 6.53
C ASN A 142 -2.92 35.08 5.90
N ALA A 143 -2.44 33.85 6.12
CA ALA A 143 -1.15 33.35 5.64
C ALA A 143 -1.30 32.36 4.46
N ILE A 144 -2.52 32.17 3.95
CA ILE A 144 -2.78 31.23 2.85
C ILE A 144 -2.24 31.79 1.54
N ASP A 145 -1.33 31.04 0.91
CA ASP A 145 -0.95 31.23 -0.48
C ASP A 145 -1.76 30.30 -1.38
N VAL A 146 -2.91 30.78 -1.86
CA VAL A 146 -3.85 29.96 -2.64
C VAL A 146 -3.26 29.50 -3.97
N GLU A 147 -2.41 30.32 -4.61
CA GLU A 147 -1.77 29.97 -5.88
C GLU A 147 -0.81 28.78 -5.69
N PHE A 148 0.02 28.84 -4.64
CA PHE A 148 0.89 27.73 -4.24
C PHE A 148 0.09 26.46 -3.95
N LEU A 149 -0.99 26.55 -3.14
CA LEU A 149 -1.83 25.39 -2.81
C LEU A 149 -2.45 24.75 -4.05
N MET A 150 -2.94 25.56 -4.99
CA MET A 150 -3.53 25.07 -6.24
C MET A 150 -2.49 24.35 -7.11
N ASP A 151 -1.29 24.90 -7.24
CA ASP A 151 -0.24 24.31 -8.05
C ASP A 151 0.32 23.02 -7.43
N GLU A 152 0.50 22.99 -6.11
CA GLU A 152 0.93 21.77 -5.42
C GLU A 152 -0.16 20.69 -5.49
N THR A 153 -1.44 21.04 -5.38
CA THR A 153 -2.54 20.07 -5.55
C THR A 153 -2.58 19.50 -6.97
N LYS A 154 -2.34 20.33 -8.00
CA LYS A 154 -2.22 19.84 -9.40
C LYS A 154 -1.03 18.90 -9.57
N LYS A 155 0.08 19.15 -8.88
CA LYS A 155 1.26 18.28 -8.89
C LYS A 155 0.95 16.95 -8.22
N LEU A 156 0.37 16.95 -7.01
CA LEU A 156 -0.11 15.73 -6.34
C LEU A 156 -1.07 14.92 -7.22
N ALA A 157 -2.01 15.59 -7.91
CA ALA A 157 -2.93 14.93 -8.83
C ALA A 157 -2.22 14.25 -10.02
N LYS A 158 -1.12 14.82 -10.52
CA LYS A 158 -0.29 14.19 -11.55
C LYS A 158 0.48 12.99 -10.98
N GLU A 159 1.05 13.12 -9.80
CA GLU A 159 1.81 12.06 -9.12
C GLU A 159 0.91 10.85 -8.82
N VAL A 160 -0.30 11.05 -8.33
CA VAL A 160 -1.31 9.98 -8.16
C VAL A 160 -1.62 9.27 -9.48
N LYS A 161 -1.68 10.01 -10.60
CA LYS A 161 -1.91 9.42 -11.93
C LYS A 161 -0.71 8.64 -12.48
N MET A 162 0.50 8.99 -12.03
CA MET A 162 1.76 8.34 -12.40
C MET A 162 2.02 7.04 -11.65
N LEU A 163 1.25 6.74 -10.61
CA LEU A 163 1.34 5.46 -9.91
C LEU A 163 1.18 4.26 -10.87
N PRO A 164 1.83 3.11 -10.57
CA PRO A 164 1.70 1.91 -11.39
C PRO A 164 0.25 1.54 -11.68
N LYS A 165 -0.04 1.12 -12.91
CA LYS A 165 -1.43 0.81 -13.34
C LYS A 165 -2.13 -0.22 -12.45
N GLY A 166 -1.38 -1.17 -11.88
CA GLY A 166 -1.89 -2.16 -10.92
C GLY A 166 -2.50 -1.55 -9.66
N CYS A 167 -2.05 -0.35 -9.25
CA CYS A 167 -2.59 0.35 -8.08
C CYS A 167 -4.07 0.74 -8.27
N ARG A 168 -4.52 0.94 -9.51
CA ARG A 168 -5.90 1.39 -9.81
C ARG A 168 -6.96 0.33 -9.49
N ALA A 169 -6.56 -0.93 -9.31
CA ALA A 169 -7.46 -2.00 -8.92
C ALA A 169 -7.90 -1.87 -7.44
N TYR A 170 -7.13 -1.15 -6.61
CA TYR A 170 -7.40 -1.00 -5.19
C TYR A 170 -8.33 0.17 -4.93
N ASP A 171 -9.31 -0.02 -4.05
CA ASP A 171 -10.25 1.06 -3.68
C ASP A 171 -9.53 2.22 -2.98
N LEU A 172 -8.43 1.95 -2.29
CA LEU A 172 -7.56 2.99 -1.72
C LEU A 172 -7.09 4.02 -2.77
N TYR A 173 -6.86 3.60 -4.02
CA TYR A 173 -6.51 4.51 -5.12
C TYR A 173 -7.65 5.47 -5.44
N LYS A 174 -8.88 4.95 -5.50
CA LYS A 174 -10.07 5.76 -5.80
C LYS A 174 -10.31 6.78 -4.69
N ILE A 175 -10.21 6.35 -3.43
CA ILE A 175 -10.38 7.23 -2.26
C ILE A 175 -9.31 8.35 -2.27
N LEU A 176 -8.07 8.01 -2.62
CA LEU A 176 -6.99 9.00 -2.75
C LEU A 176 -7.25 9.99 -3.91
N GLU A 177 -7.63 9.48 -5.08
CA GLU A 177 -7.96 10.30 -6.25
C GLU A 177 -9.13 11.24 -5.95
N ASP A 178 -10.18 10.75 -5.30
CA ASP A 178 -11.36 11.54 -4.94
C ASP A 178 -11.03 12.64 -3.93
N GLN A 179 -10.16 12.39 -2.95
CA GLN A 179 -9.70 13.43 -2.01
C GLN A 179 -8.91 14.55 -2.71
N VAL A 180 -7.96 14.18 -3.57
CA VAL A 180 -7.19 15.17 -4.34
C VAL A 180 -8.11 15.96 -5.27
N LYS A 181 -9.08 15.29 -5.90
CA LYS A 181 -10.07 15.93 -6.79
C LYS A 181 -11.01 16.87 -6.03
N ALA A 182 -11.43 16.50 -4.82
CA ALA A 182 -12.24 17.36 -3.96
C ALA A 182 -11.49 18.68 -3.68
N LEU A 183 -10.20 18.61 -3.40
CA LEU A 183 -9.37 19.79 -3.16
C LEU A 183 -9.10 20.63 -4.40
N LEU A 184 -8.87 20.00 -5.55
CA LEU A 184 -8.81 20.74 -6.83
C LEU A 184 -10.10 21.52 -7.12
N THR A 185 -11.23 21.04 -6.61
CA THR A 185 -12.53 21.69 -6.77
C THR A 185 -12.79 22.77 -5.71
N SER A 186 -12.30 22.57 -4.48
CA SER A 186 -12.53 23.52 -3.37
C SER A 186 -11.54 24.69 -3.37
N LEU A 187 -10.28 24.51 -3.74
CA LEU A 187 -9.26 25.57 -3.69
C LEU A 187 -9.58 26.81 -4.55
N PRO A 188 -10.17 26.70 -5.76
CA PRO A 188 -10.65 27.88 -6.49
C PRO A 188 -11.68 28.69 -5.70
N LEU A 189 -12.58 28.03 -4.95
CA LEU A 189 -13.55 28.71 -4.09
C LEU A 189 -12.85 29.40 -2.91
N VAL A 190 -11.82 28.77 -2.35
CA VAL A 190 -10.96 29.39 -1.32
C VAL A 190 -10.30 30.66 -1.86
N SER A 191 -9.86 30.66 -3.12
CA SER A 191 -9.29 31.84 -3.79
C SER A 191 -10.28 33.00 -3.85
N GLU A 192 -11.52 32.73 -4.24
CA GLU A 192 -12.59 33.73 -4.29
C GLU A 192 -12.93 34.29 -2.90
N LEU A 193 -12.95 33.41 -1.89
CA LEU A 193 -13.20 33.80 -0.50
C LEU A 193 -12.03 34.57 0.14
N HIS A 194 -10.80 34.32 -0.30
CA HIS A 194 -9.61 35.03 0.17
C HIS A 194 -9.44 36.41 -0.49
N HIS A 195 -10.19 36.71 -1.56
CA HIS A 195 -10.05 37.96 -2.29
C HIS A 195 -10.32 39.20 -1.40
N PRO A 196 -9.52 40.29 -1.49
CA PRO A 196 -9.68 41.49 -0.66
C PRO A 196 -11.04 42.20 -0.75
N SER A 197 -11.86 41.86 -1.74
CA SER A 197 -13.24 42.34 -1.90
C SER A 197 -14.22 41.66 -0.93
N MET A 198 -13.81 40.57 -0.29
CA MET A 198 -14.61 39.91 0.74
C MET A 198 -14.73 40.79 1.98
N ARG A 199 -15.96 40.88 2.48
CA ARG A 199 -16.37 41.72 3.62
C ARG A 199 -17.28 40.91 4.52
N GLU A 200 -17.43 41.32 5.77
CA GLU A 200 -18.23 40.63 6.78
C GLU A 200 -19.66 40.29 6.32
N ARG A 201 -20.30 41.18 5.54
CA ARG A 201 -21.64 40.92 4.98
C ARG A 201 -21.68 39.69 4.04
N HIS A 202 -20.61 39.43 3.30
CA HIS A 202 -20.52 38.28 2.39
C HIS A 202 -20.33 37.00 3.20
N TRP A 203 -19.51 37.04 4.25
CA TRP A 203 -19.37 35.94 5.20
C TRP A 203 -20.70 35.60 5.90
N LYS A 204 -21.48 36.61 6.30
CA LYS A 204 -22.84 36.40 6.84
C LYS A 204 -23.79 35.74 5.83
N GLN A 205 -23.72 36.11 4.55
CA GLN A 205 -24.50 35.47 3.49
C GLN A 205 -24.06 34.02 3.26
N LEU A 206 -22.75 33.76 3.22
CA LEU A 206 -22.20 32.42 3.08
C LEU A 206 -22.66 31.51 4.23
N MET A 207 -22.51 31.96 5.48
CA MET A 207 -22.96 31.23 6.67
C MET A 207 -24.47 30.91 6.63
N LYS A 208 -25.29 31.87 6.17
CA LYS A 208 -26.73 31.67 6.02
C LYS A 208 -27.07 30.63 4.94
N ALA A 209 -26.31 30.62 3.84
CA ALA A 209 -26.53 29.70 2.72
C ALA A 209 -26.05 28.27 3.04
N THR A 210 -24.91 28.12 3.73
CA THR A 210 -24.32 26.82 4.06
C THR A 210 -24.85 26.24 5.38
N GLY A 211 -25.46 27.06 6.23
CA GLY A 211 -25.88 26.69 7.59
C GLY A 211 -24.72 26.50 8.56
N ARG A 212 -23.49 26.83 8.17
CA ARG A 212 -22.28 26.78 9.01
C ARG A 212 -22.03 28.15 9.63
N HIS A 213 -21.53 28.18 10.87
CA HIS A 213 -21.10 29.42 11.52
C HIS A 213 -19.57 29.44 11.64
N PHE A 214 -18.95 30.54 11.23
CA PHE A 214 -17.50 30.74 11.27
C PHE A 214 -17.18 31.91 12.19
N VAL A 215 -16.12 31.77 12.99
CA VAL A 215 -15.52 32.87 13.75
C VAL A 215 -14.25 33.26 13.02
N MET A 216 -14.30 34.34 12.25
CA MET A 216 -13.16 34.84 11.48
C MET A 216 -12.24 35.66 12.41
N ASP A 217 -11.56 34.99 13.33
CA ASP A 217 -10.53 35.58 14.18
C ASP A 217 -9.12 35.27 13.66
N ASP A 218 -8.07 35.74 14.35
CA ASP A 218 -6.67 35.50 13.98
C ASP A 218 -6.26 34.02 14.06
N LYS A 219 -7.14 33.14 14.56
CA LYS A 219 -6.92 31.69 14.67
C LYS A 219 -7.64 30.90 13.58
N PHE A 220 -8.54 31.54 12.83
CA PHE A 220 -9.27 30.90 11.74
C PHE A 220 -8.29 30.31 10.72
N SER A 221 -8.38 29.01 10.47
CA SER A 221 -7.49 28.30 9.54
C SER A 221 -8.22 27.82 8.29
N LEU A 222 -7.47 27.36 7.28
CA LEU A 222 -8.05 26.71 6.11
C LEU A 222 -8.91 25.49 6.48
N GLY A 223 -8.48 24.72 7.49
CA GLY A 223 -9.20 23.55 7.97
C GLY A 223 -10.55 23.87 8.62
N ASP A 224 -10.73 25.08 9.17
CA ASP A 224 -12.02 25.51 9.70
C ASP A 224 -13.04 25.84 8.59
N LEU A 225 -12.55 26.11 7.37
CA LEU A 225 -13.38 26.38 6.19
C LEU A 225 -13.79 25.10 5.44
N LEU A 226 -12.87 24.14 5.29
CA LEU A 226 -13.04 22.91 4.50
C LEU A 226 -13.78 21.80 5.26
#